data_AF-A0A2C6CQX0-F1
#
_entry.id   AF-A0A2C6CQX0-F1
#
_cell.length_a   1.000
_cell.length_b   1.000
_cell.length_c   1.000
_cell.angle_alpha   90.00
_cell.angle_beta   90.00
_cell.angle_gamma   90.00
#
_symmetry.space_group_name_H-M   'P 1'
#
loop_
_entity.id
_entity.type
_entity.pdbx_description
1 polymer ?
#
loop_
_entity_poly.entity_id
_entity_poly.type
_entity_poly.pdbx_seq_one_letter_code
_entity_poly.pdbx_strand_id
1 'polypeptide(L)'
;MAGLCIQLVESNTKKTRKEIEYRTKRAMKTSTANLITEYKFQDRKRGLWSLPVICVMAAILMLMADPGSMIQDGNVIHSLFAASVVITLMVTYDWRNREINRLIFAAYLISVGLEFYLAGVPDQPISPSASYNSGKGAVMEIFIYLLPYVYLLLKLGIALPLFLISKK
;
A
#
# COMPACT_ATOMS: atom_id res chain seq x y z
N MET A 1 -66.22 -30.69 -4.90
CA MET A 1 -65.32 -29.92 -5.77
C MET A 1 -64.70 -28.69 -5.08
N ALA A 2 -65.43 -27.89 -4.30
CA ALA A 2 -64.90 -26.66 -3.67
C ALA A 2 -63.63 -26.87 -2.79
N GLY A 3 -63.55 -27.96 -2.02
CA GLY A 3 -62.39 -28.23 -1.17
C GLY A 3 -61.06 -28.44 -1.91
N LEU A 4 -61.13 -28.95 -3.15
CA LEU A 4 -59.95 -29.20 -3.98
C LEU A 4 -59.34 -27.88 -4.50
N CYS A 5 -60.18 -26.90 -4.82
CA CYS A 5 -59.74 -25.56 -5.20
C CYS A 5 -59.03 -24.83 -4.03
N ILE A 6 -59.57 -24.96 -2.81
CA ILE A 6 -58.98 -24.32 -1.62
C ILE A 6 -57.58 -24.90 -1.34
N GLN A 7 -57.43 -26.23 -1.41
CA GLN A 7 -56.13 -26.89 -1.19
C GLN A 7 -55.07 -26.49 -2.24
N LEU A 8 -55.46 -26.33 -3.51
CA LEU A 8 -54.54 -25.89 -4.57
C LEU A 8 -54.09 -24.45 -4.38
N VAL A 9 -54.99 -23.56 -3.95
CA VAL A 9 -54.65 -22.15 -3.65
C VAL A 9 -53.71 -22.08 -2.44
N GLU A 10 -53.96 -22.83 -1.38
CA GLU A 10 -53.06 -22.88 -0.21
C GLU A 10 -51.68 -23.46 -0.54
N SER A 11 -51.61 -24.48 -1.40
CA SER A 11 -50.34 -25.06 -1.84
C SER A 11 -49.52 -24.06 -2.67
N ASN A 12 -50.16 -23.40 -3.64
CA ASN A 12 -49.50 -22.41 -4.49
C ASN A 12 -49.03 -21.19 -3.69
N THR A 13 -49.84 -20.70 -2.74
CA THR A 13 -49.47 -19.57 -1.86
C THR A 13 -48.31 -19.89 -0.93
N LYS A 14 -48.24 -21.11 -0.38
CA LYS A 14 -47.09 -21.56 0.42
C LYS A 14 -45.81 -21.64 -0.42
N LYS A 15 -45.92 -22.14 -1.65
CA LYS A 15 -44.78 -22.23 -2.58
C LYS A 15 -44.25 -20.84 -2.96
N THR A 16 -45.13 -19.92 -3.36
CA THR A 16 -44.73 -18.55 -3.72
C THR A 16 -44.12 -17.81 -2.53
N ARG A 17 -44.66 -17.97 -1.32
CA ARG A 17 -44.08 -17.38 -0.11
C ARG A 17 -42.65 -17.85 0.15
N LYS A 18 -42.37 -19.15 0.03
CA LYS A 18 -41.02 -19.71 0.19
C LYS A 18 -40.06 -19.21 -0.90
N GLU A 19 -40.51 -19.10 -2.15
CA GLU A 19 -39.69 -18.58 -3.25
C GLU A 19 -39.33 -17.10 -3.05
N ILE A 20 -40.29 -16.26 -2.61
CA ILE A 20 -40.05 -14.86 -2.30
C ILE A 20 -39.05 -14.73 -1.14
N GLU A 21 -39.23 -15.49 -0.06
CA GLU A 21 -38.32 -15.49 1.09
C GLU A 21 -36.89 -15.92 0.70
N TYR A 22 -36.77 -16.93 -0.16
CA TYR A 22 -35.47 -17.37 -0.66
C TYR A 22 -34.79 -16.29 -1.52
N ARG A 23 -35.54 -15.66 -2.43
CA ARG A 23 -35.03 -14.58 -3.29
C ARG A 23 -34.60 -13.36 -2.47
N THR A 24 -35.38 -12.94 -1.48
CA THR A 24 -35.03 -11.80 -0.62
C THR A 24 -33.80 -12.10 0.23
N LYS A 25 -33.70 -13.28 0.83
CA LYS A 25 -32.49 -13.71 1.58
C LYS A 25 -31.24 -13.72 0.68
N ARG A 26 -31.37 -14.23 -0.55
CA ARG A 26 -30.25 -14.26 -1.52
C ARG A 26 -29.84 -12.85 -1.97
N ALA A 27 -30.80 -11.97 -2.25
CA ALA A 27 -30.54 -10.58 -2.60
C ALA A 27 -29.85 -9.82 -1.45
N MET A 28 -30.34 -10.00 -0.23
CA MET A 28 -29.75 -9.39 0.97
C MET A 28 -28.31 -9.88 1.21
N LYS A 29 -28.06 -11.20 1.07
CA LYS A 29 -26.71 -11.77 1.19
C LYS A 29 -25.74 -11.23 0.13
N THR A 30 -26.23 -10.99 -1.08
CA THR A 30 -25.41 -10.44 -2.17
C THR A 30 -25.09 -8.96 -1.91
N SER A 31 -26.07 -8.19 -1.43
CA SER A 31 -25.89 -6.79 -1.06
C SER A 31 -24.85 -6.61 0.06
N THR A 32 -24.95 -7.40 1.13
CA THR A 32 -23.98 -7.34 2.24
C THR A 32 -22.57 -7.76 1.81
N ALA A 33 -22.44 -8.78 0.95
CA ALA A 33 -21.15 -9.21 0.41
C ALA A 33 -20.47 -8.11 -0.44
N ASN A 34 -21.25 -7.39 -1.24
CA ASN A 34 -20.75 -6.28 -2.05
C ASN A 34 -20.27 -5.13 -1.18
N LEU A 35 -21.03 -4.76 -0.14
CA LEU A 35 -20.65 -3.72 0.82
C LEU A 35 -19.34 -4.08 1.55
N ILE A 36 -19.22 -5.30 2.06
CA ILE A 36 -17.99 -5.77 2.73
C ILE A 36 -16.78 -5.70 1.78
N THR A 37 -16.97 -5.98 0.50
CA THR A 37 -15.90 -5.92 -0.50
C THR A 37 -15.46 -4.48 -0.76
N GLU A 38 -16.41 -3.55 -0.89
CA GLU A 38 -16.12 -2.13 -1.06
C GLU A 38 -15.39 -1.56 0.17
N TYR A 39 -15.85 -1.87 1.40
CA TYR A 39 -15.16 -1.44 2.62
C TYR A 39 -13.70 -1.95 2.67
N LYS A 40 -13.48 -3.24 2.37
CA LYS A 40 -12.12 -3.80 2.32
C LYS A 40 -11.25 -3.16 1.25
N PHE A 41 -11.82 -2.67 0.16
CA PHE A 41 -11.08 -1.93 -0.88
C PHE A 41 -10.71 -0.53 -0.39
N GLN A 42 -11.64 0.20 0.22
CA GLN A 42 -11.40 1.53 0.78
C GLN A 42 -10.33 1.50 1.87
N ASP A 43 -10.32 0.49 2.74
CA ASP A 43 -9.28 0.32 3.77
C ASP A 43 -7.88 0.12 3.15
N ARG A 44 -7.79 -0.67 2.08
CA ARG A 44 -6.52 -0.88 1.35
C ARG A 44 -6.06 0.40 0.65
N LYS A 45 -6.98 1.11 0.02
CA LYS A 45 -6.71 2.41 -0.60
C LYS A 45 -6.23 3.42 0.45
N ARG A 46 -6.78 3.40 1.66
CA ARG A 46 -6.29 4.22 2.77
C ARG A 46 -4.87 3.82 3.19
N GLY A 47 -4.55 2.53 3.19
CA GLY A 47 -3.19 2.04 3.43
C GLY A 47 -2.17 2.59 2.44
N LEU A 48 -2.55 2.84 1.20
CA LEU A 48 -1.67 3.44 0.19
C LEU A 48 -1.25 4.89 0.49
N TRP A 49 -2.01 5.63 1.30
CA TRP A 49 -1.59 6.97 1.72
C TRP A 49 -0.39 6.98 2.68
N SER A 50 -0.05 5.82 3.27
CA SER A 50 1.18 5.70 4.06
C SER A 50 2.44 5.75 3.19
N LEU A 51 2.34 5.43 1.90
CA LEU A 51 3.49 5.35 1.00
C LEU A 51 4.26 6.67 0.85
N PRO A 52 3.62 7.79 0.48
CA PRO A 52 4.34 9.06 0.38
C PRO A 52 4.91 9.51 1.72
N VAL A 53 4.25 9.18 2.84
CA VAL A 53 4.76 9.46 4.18
C VAL A 53 6.05 8.69 4.42
N ILE A 54 6.09 7.40 4.10
CA ILE A 54 7.29 6.57 4.24
C ILE A 54 8.42 7.09 3.34
N CYS A 55 8.13 7.45 2.08
CA CYS A 55 9.13 8.02 1.17
C CYS A 55 9.71 9.35 1.71
N VAL A 56 8.85 10.23 2.23
CA VAL A 56 9.29 11.50 2.83
C VAL A 56 10.11 11.25 4.10
N MET A 57 9.68 10.32 4.97
CA MET A 57 10.46 9.92 6.14
C MET A 57 11.83 9.36 5.75
N ALA A 58 11.90 8.55 4.71
CA ALA A 58 13.14 7.99 4.19
C ALA A 58 14.09 9.09 3.66
N ALA A 59 13.54 10.09 2.95
CA ALA A 59 14.30 11.26 2.54
C ALA A 59 14.82 12.05 3.75
N ILE A 60 13.97 12.33 4.75
CA ILE A 60 14.37 13.04 5.98
C ILE A 60 15.47 12.27 6.72
N LEU A 61 15.37 10.94 6.81
CA LEU A 61 16.36 10.10 7.46
C LEU A 61 17.75 10.25 6.82
N MET A 62 17.81 10.27 5.48
CA MET A 62 19.06 10.48 4.73
C MET A 62 19.59 11.91 4.89
N LEU A 63 18.69 12.90 4.90
CA LEU A 63 19.04 14.30 5.14
C LEU A 63 19.62 14.56 6.53
N MET A 64 19.14 13.84 7.55
CA MET A 64 19.70 13.92 8.90
C MET A 64 21.10 13.29 8.98
N ALA A 65 21.39 12.35 8.08
CA ALA A 65 22.67 11.66 8.03
C ALA A 65 23.73 12.59 7.41
N ASP A 66 23.42 13.25 6.29
CA ASP A 66 24.28 14.26 5.67
C ASP A 66 23.47 15.46 5.13
N PRO A 67 23.29 16.53 5.94
CA PRO A 67 22.53 17.70 5.52
C PRO A 67 23.16 18.47 4.35
N GLY A 68 24.48 18.31 4.13
CA GLY A 68 25.22 19.06 3.12
C GLY A 68 25.02 18.54 1.69
N SER A 69 24.62 17.28 1.53
CA SER A 69 24.46 16.62 0.23
C SER A 69 23.02 16.62 -0.29
N MET A 70 22.14 17.46 0.27
CA MET A 70 20.70 17.56 -0.02
C MET A 70 20.30 17.42 -1.50
N ILE A 71 21.07 18.05 -2.41
CA ILE A 71 20.78 18.14 -3.85
C ILE A 71 21.65 17.16 -4.66
N GLN A 72 22.68 16.59 -4.04
CA GLN A 72 23.63 15.70 -4.72
C GLN A 72 23.36 14.23 -4.41
N ASP A 73 22.65 13.92 -3.31
CA ASP A 73 22.27 12.56 -2.96
C ASP A 73 21.10 12.07 -3.82
N GLY A 74 21.40 11.13 -4.72
CA GLY A 74 20.42 10.49 -5.58
C GLY A 74 19.30 9.78 -4.81
N ASN A 75 19.56 9.27 -3.59
CA ASN A 75 18.58 8.58 -2.77
C ASN A 75 17.50 9.53 -2.24
N VAL A 76 17.90 10.73 -1.84
CA VAL A 76 16.96 11.79 -1.38
C VAL A 76 16.06 12.21 -2.53
N ILE A 77 16.65 12.53 -3.69
CA ILE A 77 15.90 12.95 -4.88
C ILE A 77 14.94 11.84 -5.32
N HIS A 78 15.40 10.60 -5.39
CA HIS A 78 14.58 9.46 -5.77
C HIS A 78 13.41 9.27 -4.79
N SER A 79 13.66 9.34 -3.48
CA SER A 79 12.61 9.20 -2.47
C SER A 79 11.54 10.29 -2.58
N LEU A 80 11.94 11.54 -2.76
CA LEU A 80 11.00 12.66 -2.96
C LEU A 80 10.24 12.55 -4.28
N PHE A 81 10.91 12.12 -5.35
CA PHE A 81 10.28 11.86 -6.64
C PHE A 81 9.27 10.71 -6.56
N ALA A 82 9.63 9.61 -5.87
CA ALA A 82 8.70 8.52 -5.64
C ALA A 82 7.48 8.98 -4.82
N ALA A 83 7.69 9.81 -3.79
CA ALA A 83 6.59 10.39 -3.02
C ALA A 83 5.64 11.22 -3.90
N SER A 84 6.19 12.09 -4.76
CA SER A 84 5.38 12.95 -5.63
C SER A 84 4.60 12.14 -6.67
N VAL A 85 5.24 11.17 -7.33
CA VAL A 85 4.59 10.26 -8.28
C VAL A 85 3.47 9.47 -7.61
N VAL A 86 3.72 8.94 -6.41
CA VAL A 86 2.69 8.19 -5.66
C VAL A 86 1.52 9.10 -5.28
N ILE A 87 1.75 10.34 -4.82
CA ILE A 87 0.68 11.30 -4.53
C ILE A 87 -0.14 11.59 -5.79
N THR A 88 0.51 11.83 -6.93
CA THR A 88 -0.18 12.05 -8.21
C THR A 88 -1.05 10.84 -8.55
N LEU A 89 -0.53 9.62 -8.46
CA LEU A 89 -1.30 8.39 -8.69
C LEU A 89 -2.45 8.22 -7.68
N MET A 90 -2.30 8.61 -6.42
CA MET A 90 -3.41 8.53 -5.45
C MET A 90 -4.60 9.40 -5.86
N VAL A 91 -4.33 10.57 -6.44
CA VAL A 91 -5.34 11.58 -6.76
C VAL A 91 -5.97 11.34 -8.13
N THR A 92 -5.18 10.99 -9.14
CA THR A 92 -5.65 10.97 -10.55
C THR A 92 -6.10 9.59 -11.03
N TYR A 93 -5.62 8.52 -10.41
CA TYR A 93 -5.78 7.17 -10.96
C TYR A 93 -6.88 6.35 -10.26
N ASP A 94 -7.63 5.57 -11.05
CA ASP A 94 -8.65 4.65 -10.55
C ASP A 94 -8.02 3.30 -10.18
N TRP A 95 -7.85 3.10 -8.88
CA TRP A 95 -7.29 1.89 -8.27
C TRP A 95 -8.15 0.62 -8.44
N ARG A 96 -9.32 0.69 -9.10
CA ARG A 96 -10.12 -0.48 -9.45
C ARG A 96 -9.52 -1.31 -10.60
N ASN A 97 -8.62 -0.73 -11.41
CA ASN A 97 -8.00 -1.46 -12.51
C ASN A 97 -6.80 -2.32 -12.04
N ARG A 98 -7.03 -3.64 -11.96
CA ARG A 98 -6.04 -4.59 -11.48
C ARG A 98 -4.79 -4.71 -12.36
N GLU A 99 -4.93 -4.60 -13.68
CA GLU A 99 -3.79 -4.71 -14.60
C GLU A 99 -2.82 -3.54 -14.40
N ILE A 100 -3.37 -2.33 -14.34
CA ILE A 100 -2.56 -1.14 -14.13
C ILE A 100 -1.96 -1.14 -12.72
N ASN A 101 -2.68 -1.61 -11.69
CA ASN A 101 -2.10 -1.78 -10.34
C ASN A 101 -0.87 -2.71 -10.36
N ARG A 102 -0.90 -3.80 -11.12
CA ARG A 102 0.25 -4.71 -11.28
C ARG A 102 1.41 -4.03 -12.00
N LEU A 103 1.14 -3.24 -13.02
CA LEU A 103 2.16 -2.45 -13.72
C LEU A 103 2.80 -1.40 -12.81
N ILE A 104 2.01 -0.68 -12.02
CA ILE A 104 2.52 0.30 -11.02
C ILE A 104 3.41 -0.41 -10.00
N PHE A 105 2.97 -1.56 -9.48
CA PHE A 105 3.77 -2.36 -8.54
C PHE A 105 5.09 -2.84 -9.16
N ALA A 106 5.06 -3.38 -10.38
CA ALA A 106 6.26 -3.81 -11.08
C ALA A 106 7.20 -2.64 -11.38
N ALA A 107 6.67 -1.50 -11.84
CA ALA A 107 7.45 -0.28 -12.09
C ALA A 107 8.08 0.25 -10.80
N TYR A 108 7.36 0.19 -9.67
CA TYR A 108 7.92 0.54 -8.36
C TYR A 108 9.09 -0.37 -7.98
N LEU A 109 8.94 -1.70 -8.09
CA LEU A 109 10.03 -2.64 -7.80
C LEU A 109 11.25 -2.43 -8.71
N ILE A 110 11.03 -2.18 -10.00
CA ILE A 110 12.10 -1.87 -10.94
C ILE A 110 12.78 -0.56 -10.55
N SER A 111 12.02 0.48 -10.20
CA SER A 111 12.54 1.77 -9.76
C SER A 111 13.41 1.64 -8.51
N VAL A 112 12.98 0.83 -7.54
CA VAL A 112 13.76 0.52 -6.33
C VAL A 112 15.01 -0.31 -6.68
N GLY A 113 14.90 -1.29 -7.57
CA GLY A 113 16.06 -2.07 -8.03
C GLY A 113 17.10 -1.22 -8.77
N LEU A 114 16.64 -0.28 -9.62
CA LEU A 114 17.51 0.68 -10.30
C LEU A 114 18.15 1.66 -9.33
N GLU A 115 17.42 2.12 -8.32
CA GLU A 115 17.97 2.96 -7.25
C GLU A 115 19.14 2.27 -6.57
N PHE A 116 18.96 1.02 -6.10
CA PHE A 116 20.04 0.26 -5.48
C PHE A 116 21.18 -0.07 -6.43
N TYR A 117 20.90 -0.25 -7.72
CA TYR A 117 21.95 -0.50 -8.73
C TYR A 117 22.78 0.75 -9.03
N LEU A 118 22.15 1.93 -9.10
CA LEU A 118 22.80 3.18 -9.51
C LEU A 118 23.41 3.95 -8.33
N ALA A 119 22.64 4.13 -7.25
CA ALA A 119 23.08 4.85 -6.06
C ALA A 119 23.82 3.93 -5.06
N GLY A 120 23.74 2.61 -5.27
CA GLY A 120 24.24 1.62 -4.33
C GLY A 120 23.29 1.39 -3.16
N VAL A 121 23.57 0.35 -2.38
CA VAL A 121 23.14 0.35 -0.98
C VAL A 121 23.91 1.48 -0.30
N PRO A 122 23.34 2.23 0.67
CA PRO A 122 24.09 3.18 1.48
C PRO A 122 25.14 2.43 2.34
N ASP A 123 26.19 1.93 1.70
CA ASP A 123 27.23 1.06 2.27
C ASP A 123 28.40 1.86 2.83
N GLN A 124 28.42 3.18 2.62
CA GLN A 124 29.39 4.03 3.27
C GLN A 124 28.83 4.40 4.64
N PRO A 125 29.30 3.76 5.74
CA PRO A 125 29.19 4.42 7.03
C PRO A 125 29.74 5.81 6.79
N ILE A 126 28.93 6.84 7.04
CA ILE A 126 29.33 8.24 6.87
C ILE A 126 30.69 8.34 7.53
N SER A 127 31.76 8.36 6.71
CA SER A 127 33.10 8.28 7.24
C SER A 127 33.16 9.51 8.13
N PRO A 128 33.32 9.37 9.45
CA PRO A 128 33.36 10.52 10.31
C PRO A 128 34.47 11.37 9.73
N SER A 129 34.10 12.49 9.12
CA SER A 129 35.07 13.46 8.68
C SER A 129 35.95 13.70 9.90
N ALA A 130 37.26 13.76 9.74
CA ALA A 130 38.22 13.80 10.85
C ALA A 130 37.95 14.92 11.90
N SER A 131 36.97 15.78 11.64
CA SER A 131 36.38 16.79 12.49
C SER A 131 35.30 16.30 13.48
N TYR A 132 34.69 15.12 13.29
CA TYR A 132 33.75 14.50 14.26
C TYR A 132 34.53 13.68 15.29
N ASN A 133 35.37 14.38 16.04
CA ASN A 133 36.24 13.82 17.05
C ASN A 133 35.41 13.30 18.25
N SER A 134 35.31 11.97 18.36
CA SER A 134 35.45 11.19 19.60
C SER A 134 34.51 11.44 20.80
N GLY A 135 33.27 11.90 20.61
CA GLY A 135 32.32 12.13 21.73
C GLY A 135 30.88 11.66 21.54
N LYS A 136 30.45 11.33 20.32
CA LYS A 136 29.08 10.82 20.08
C LYS A 136 29.08 9.31 20.34
N GLY A 137 28.65 8.92 21.54
CA GLY A 137 28.78 7.55 22.06
C GLY A 137 28.31 6.45 21.10
N ALA A 138 28.85 5.23 21.30
CA ALA A 138 28.68 4.04 20.46
C ALA A 138 27.24 3.75 19.98
N VAL A 139 26.23 4.19 20.73
CA VAL A 139 24.82 4.10 20.33
C VAL A 139 24.52 4.87 19.04
N MET A 140 25.05 6.08 18.87
CA MET A 140 24.82 6.89 17.65
C MET A 140 25.47 6.24 16.42
N GLU A 141 26.66 5.66 16.58
CA GLU A 141 27.33 4.92 15.50
C GLU A 141 26.51 3.69 15.07
N ILE A 142 25.96 2.94 16.03
CA ILE A 142 25.07 1.80 15.73
C ILE A 142 23.82 2.28 14.96
N PHE A 143 23.22 3.41 15.37
CA PHE A 143 22.07 3.98 14.64
C PHE A 143 22.41 4.38 13.21
N ILE A 144 23.55 5.04 12.99
CA ILE A 144 24.02 5.41 11.65
C ILE A 144 24.30 4.16 10.81
N TYR A 145 24.88 3.12 11.40
CA TYR A 145 25.17 1.86 10.72
C TYR A 145 23.89 1.06 10.36
N LEU A 146 22.82 1.21 11.16
CA LEU A 146 21.52 0.57 10.90
C LEU A 146 20.66 1.33 9.89
N LEU A 147 20.94 2.62 9.66
CA LEU A 147 20.17 3.51 8.80
C LEU A 147 19.92 2.97 7.38
N PRO A 148 20.89 2.34 6.68
CA PRO A 148 20.69 1.75 5.36
C PRO A 148 19.69 0.58 5.36
N TYR A 149 19.73 -0.24 6.42
CA TYR A 149 18.81 -1.37 6.58
C TYR A 149 17.40 -0.91 6.90
N VAL A 150 17.26 0.12 7.75
CA VAL A 150 15.96 0.75 8.03
C VAL A 150 15.37 1.35 6.76
N TYR A 151 16.20 2.02 5.95
CA TYR A 151 15.79 2.57 4.66
C TYR A 151 15.27 1.48 3.70
N LEU A 152 16.03 0.39 3.55
CA LEU A 152 15.64 -0.75 2.73
C LEU A 152 14.33 -1.39 3.22
N LEU A 153 14.19 -1.58 4.54
CA LEU A 153 12.97 -2.11 5.15
C LEU A 153 11.76 -1.19 4.91
N LEU A 154 11.93 0.13 4.99
CA LEU A 154 10.88 1.09 4.69
C LEU A 154 10.46 1.02 3.22
N LYS A 155 11.42 0.96 2.28
CA LYS A 155 11.15 0.81 0.84
C LYS A 155 10.47 -0.52 0.51
N LEU A 156 10.90 -1.63 1.10
CA LEU A 156 10.22 -2.91 0.94
C LEU A 156 8.83 -2.91 1.61
N GLY A 157 8.67 -2.18 2.71
CA GLY A 157 7.39 -1.97 3.37
C GLY A 157 6.36 -1.28 2.46
N ILE A 158 6.79 -0.35 1.60
CA ILE A 158 5.94 0.31 0.58
C ILE A 158 5.42 -0.69 -0.46
N ALA A 159 6.21 -1.71 -0.80
CA ALA A 159 5.79 -2.73 -1.77
C ALA A 159 4.57 -3.54 -1.29
N LEU A 160 4.40 -3.70 0.03
CA LEU A 160 3.35 -4.54 0.62
C LEU A 160 1.92 -4.04 0.36
N PRO A 161 1.54 -2.78 0.66
CA PRO A 161 0.21 -2.27 0.34
C PRO A 161 -0.06 -2.19 -1.17
N LEU A 162 0.96 -1.91 -2.00
CA LEU A 162 0.87 -1.97 -3.46
C LEU A 162 0.57 -3.40 -3.95
N PHE A 163 1.25 -4.39 -3.38
CA PHE A 163 0.98 -5.79 -3.68
C PHE A 163 -0.45 -6.19 -3.26
N LEU A 164 -0.89 -5.78 -2.07
CA LEU A 164 -2.23 -6.09 -1.56
C LEU A 164 -3.36 -5.51 -2.42
N ILE A 165 -3.18 -4.31 -2.98
CA ILE A 165 -4.17 -3.73 -3.89
C ILE A 165 -4.10 -4.32 -5.30
N SER A 166 -2.97 -4.87 -5.73
CA SER A 166 -2.83 -5.53 -7.04
C SER A 166 -3.45 -6.94 -7.13
N LYS A 167 -3.67 -7.61 -5.97
CA LYS A 167 -4.15 -9.00 -5.93
C LYS A 167 -5.68 -9.11 -6.05
N LYS A 168 -6.42 -8.07 -5.72
CA LYS A 168 -7.89 -8.03 -5.79
C LYS A 168 -8.34 -7.09 -6.89
#